data_AF-V9G005-F1
#
_entry.id   AF-V9G005-F1
#
_cell.length_a   1.000
_cell.length_b   1.000
_cell.length_c   1.000
_cell.angle_alpha   90.00
_cell.angle_beta   90.00
_cell.angle_gamma   90.00
#
_symmetry.space_group_name_H-M   'P 1'
#
loop_
_entity.id
_entity.type
_entity.pdbx_description
1 polymer ?
#
loop_
_entity_poly.entity_id
_entity_poly.type
_entity_poly.pdbx_seq_one_letter_code
_entity_poly.pdbx_strand_id
1 'polypeptide(L)'
;MLAKAAALTSTARKYKKFLYCTCESFVCSGWICSHAIATLSLLGLLDIDAAMASIPVRRTPGRPRARRPALTEDSTQDEFYDVDRLLWLFIRQPGQPLSWKIVEEQSLGDGSEERNNFIGEVVGLRLSDGVHKWSVRFGDGILRDYEAEQLARAVNMAHHLQIRVSN
;
A
#
# COMPACT_ATOMS: atom_id res chain seq x y z
N MET A 1 10.63 30.82 15.16
CA MET A 1 10.24 30.21 13.88
C MET A 1 8.72 30.02 13.71
N LEU A 2 7.92 29.92 14.79
CA LEU A 2 6.46 29.72 14.70
C LEU A 2 5.67 30.93 14.15
N ALA A 3 6.16 32.17 14.33
CA ALA A 3 5.44 33.38 13.91
C ALA A 3 5.37 33.57 12.37
N LYS A 4 6.36 33.08 11.61
CA LYS A 4 6.43 33.27 10.15
C LYS A 4 5.46 32.34 9.39
N ALA A 5 5.23 31.13 9.90
CA ALA A 5 4.26 30.17 9.33
C ALA A 5 2.80 30.63 9.54
N ALA A 6 2.51 31.29 10.66
CA ALA A 6 1.20 31.89 10.93
C ALA A 6 0.88 33.07 9.99
N ALA A 7 1.90 33.87 9.64
CA ALA A 7 1.72 35.01 8.74
C ALA A 7 1.31 34.57 7.31
N LEU A 8 1.99 33.56 6.75
CA LEU A 8 1.69 32.97 5.44
C LEU A 8 0.32 32.29 5.37
N THR A 9 -0.12 31.65 6.46
CA THR A 9 -1.45 31.03 6.52
C THR A 9 -2.57 32.05 6.67
N SER A 10 -2.32 33.21 7.29
CA SER A 10 -3.30 34.30 7.41
C SER A 10 -3.50 35.08 6.10
N THR A 11 -2.44 35.29 5.31
CA THR A 11 -2.50 35.97 4.01
C THR A 11 -3.14 35.06 2.96
N ALA A 12 -2.77 33.78 2.91
CA ALA A 12 -3.39 32.82 1.98
C ALA A 12 -4.92 32.68 2.17
N ARG A 13 -5.41 32.83 3.41
CA ARG A 13 -6.85 32.82 3.70
C ARG A 13 -7.58 34.06 3.18
N LYS A 14 -6.94 35.25 3.17
CA LYS A 14 -7.50 36.49 2.61
C LYS A 14 -7.63 36.44 1.08
N TYR A 15 -6.71 35.77 0.39
CA TYR A 15 -6.70 35.71 -1.08
C TYR A 15 -7.44 34.50 -1.67
N LYS A 16 -8.02 33.63 -0.84
CA LYS A 16 -8.75 32.42 -1.30
C LYS A 16 -9.87 32.72 -2.31
N LYS A 17 -10.46 33.92 -2.27
CA LYS A 17 -11.47 34.38 -3.24
C LYS A 17 -10.90 34.73 -4.62
N PHE A 18 -9.61 35.04 -4.71
CA PHE A 18 -8.93 35.45 -5.95
C PHE A 18 -8.14 34.31 -6.62
N LEU A 19 -8.15 33.11 -6.03
CA LEU A 19 -7.35 31.96 -6.49
C LEU A 19 -8.15 30.96 -7.33
N TYR A 20 -9.31 31.34 -7.85
CA TYR A 20 -10.09 30.46 -8.72
C TYR A 20 -9.56 30.55 -10.16
N CYS A 21 -9.02 29.45 -10.66
CA CYS A 21 -8.59 29.33 -12.05
C CYS A 21 -9.43 28.28 -12.76
N THR A 22 -9.75 28.50 -14.04
CA THR A 22 -10.53 27.56 -14.85
C THR A 22 -9.64 26.57 -15.63
N CYS A 23 -8.33 26.54 -15.38
CA CYS A 23 -7.44 25.62 -16.08
C CYS A 23 -7.63 24.18 -15.61
N GLU A 24 -7.35 23.24 -16.51
CA GLU A 24 -7.46 21.80 -16.26
C GLU A 24 -6.74 21.36 -14.98
N SER A 25 -5.50 21.80 -14.78
CA SER A 25 -4.72 21.43 -13.59
C SER A 25 -5.39 21.87 -12.28
N PHE A 26 -6.10 23.02 -12.27
CA PHE A 26 -6.84 23.47 -11.09
C PHE A 26 -8.12 22.66 -10.90
N VAL A 27 -8.86 22.39 -11.98
CA VAL A 27 -10.12 21.62 -11.93
C VAL A 27 -9.88 20.17 -11.52
N CYS A 28 -8.84 19.53 -12.06
CA CYS A 28 -8.54 18.12 -11.78
C CYS A 28 -7.88 17.89 -10.41
N SER A 29 -7.08 18.85 -9.91
CA SER A 29 -6.32 18.65 -8.67
C SER A 29 -6.90 19.40 -7.46
N GLY A 30 -7.64 20.49 -7.67
CA GLY A 30 -8.08 21.40 -6.61
C GLY A 30 -6.93 22.22 -5.97
N TRP A 31 -5.70 22.07 -6.46
CA TRP A 31 -4.53 22.79 -5.99
C TRP A 31 -4.28 24.07 -6.79
N ILE A 32 -3.48 24.98 -6.22
CA ILE A 32 -3.02 26.19 -6.89
C ILE A 32 -2.28 25.80 -8.18
N CYS A 33 -2.75 26.31 -9.32
CA CYS A 33 -2.12 26.12 -10.62
C CYS A 33 -1.03 27.16 -10.90
N SER A 34 -0.23 26.94 -11.94
CA SER A 34 0.78 27.89 -12.42
C SER A 34 0.20 29.27 -12.75
N HIS A 35 -1.00 29.32 -13.35
CA HIS A 35 -1.67 30.58 -13.67
C HIS A 35 -1.96 31.42 -12.43
N ALA A 36 -2.44 30.80 -11.35
CA ALA A 36 -2.72 31.49 -10.09
C ALA A 36 -1.44 32.01 -9.42
N ILE A 37 -0.32 31.28 -9.52
CA ILE A 37 0.98 31.75 -9.01
C ILE A 37 1.50 32.92 -9.84
N ALA A 38 1.39 32.84 -11.16
CA ALA A 38 1.83 33.89 -12.07
C ALA A 38 1.04 35.20 -11.88
N THR A 39 -0.28 35.14 -11.73
CA THR A 39 -1.10 36.33 -11.48
C THR A 39 -0.82 36.95 -10.12
N LEU A 40 -0.60 36.15 -9.07
CA LEU A 40 -0.17 36.66 -7.78
C LEU A 40 1.17 37.40 -7.84
N SER A 41 2.09 36.92 -8.67
CA SER A 41 3.38 37.58 -8.89
C SER A 41 3.24 38.89 -9.66
N LEU A 42 2.44 38.91 -10.74
CA LEU A 42 2.16 40.13 -11.51
C LEU A 42 1.45 41.20 -10.69
N LEU A 43 0.56 40.80 -9.77
CA LEU A 43 -0.14 41.72 -8.87
C LEU A 43 0.72 42.19 -7.67
N GLY A 44 1.97 41.72 -7.56
CA GLY A 44 2.85 42.05 -6.44
C GLY A 44 2.40 41.47 -5.09
N LEU A 45 1.49 40.49 -5.11
CA LEU A 45 0.95 39.83 -3.92
C LEU A 45 1.81 38.63 -3.48
N LEU A 46 2.63 38.10 -4.39
CA LEU A 46 3.57 37.02 -4.15
C LEU A 46 4.93 37.35 -4.78
N ASP A 47 5.93 37.56 -3.94
CA ASP A 47 7.32 37.58 -4.39
C ASP A 47 7.82 36.13 -4.54
N ILE A 48 8.02 35.72 -5.80
CA ILE A 48 8.45 34.36 -6.14
C ILE A 48 9.86 34.10 -5.58
N ASP A 49 10.76 35.07 -5.65
CA ASP A 49 12.15 34.89 -5.21
C ASP A 49 12.21 34.72 -3.69
N ALA A 50 11.45 35.56 -2.95
CA ALA A 50 11.30 35.41 -1.51
C ALA A 50 10.59 34.10 -1.12
N ALA A 51 9.58 33.68 -1.89
CA ALA A 51 8.88 32.41 -1.66
C ALA A 51 9.83 31.23 -1.87
N MET A 52 10.60 31.21 -2.96
CA MET A 52 11.58 30.18 -3.27
C MET A 52 12.69 30.10 -2.22
N ALA A 53 13.15 31.24 -1.71
CA ALA A 53 14.12 31.28 -0.61
C ALA A 53 13.56 30.74 0.72
N SER A 54 12.23 30.80 0.91
CA SER A 54 11.55 30.28 2.11
C SER A 54 11.22 28.79 2.04
N ILE A 55 11.21 28.20 0.84
CA ILE A 55 10.98 26.76 0.69
C ILE A 55 12.17 26.06 1.32
N PRO A 56 11.96 25.26 2.38
CA PRO A 56 13.07 24.51 2.96
C PRO A 56 13.64 23.63 1.87
N VAL A 57 14.96 23.72 1.65
CA VAL A 57 15.70 22.75 0.85
C VAL A 57 15.21 21.38 1.31
N ARG A 58 14.68 20.58 0.37
CA ARG A 58 14.20 19.21 0.64
C ARG A 58 15.19 18.62 1.64
N ARG A 59 14.70 18.14 2.80
CA ARG A 59 15.54 17.49 3.81
C ARG A 59 16.56 16.66 3.04
N THR A 60 17.85 16.87 3.30
CA THR A 60 18.92 16.03 2.76
C THR A 60 18.39 14.62 2.78
N PRO A 61 18.33 13.90 1.64
CA PRO A 61 17.69 12.59 1.58
C PRO A 61 18.14 11.84 2.82
N GLY A 62 17.19 11.58 3.72
CA GLY A 62 17.51 10.95 5.00
C GLY A 62 18.34 9.72 4.68
N ARG A 63 19.34 9.40 5.53
CA ARG A 63 20.37 8.36 5.32
C ARG A 63 19.90 7.39 4.24
N PRO A 64 20.49 7.44 3.02
CA PRO A 64 20.12 6.52 1.96
C PRO A 64 20.02 5.14 2.58
N ARG A 65 18.87 4.47 2.36
CA ARG A 65 18.66 3.11 2.86
C ARG A 65 19.95 2.36 2.59
N ALA A 66 20.58 1.82 3.63
CA ALA A 66 21.87 1.15 3.48
C ALA A 66 21.73 0.18 2.31
N ARG A 67 22.51 0.38 1.24
CA ARG A 67 22.50 -0.56 0.12
C ARG A 67 22.86 -1.91 0.72
N ARG A 68 22.07 -2.93 0.37
CA ARG A 68 22.40 -4.30 0.75
C ARG A 68 23.84 -4.57 0.25
N PRO A 69 24.74 -5.08 1.09
CA PRO A 69 26.07 -5.51 0.67
C PRO A 69 25.97 -6.42 -0.55
N ALA A 70 26.89 -6.30 -1.51
CA ALA A 70 26.91 -7.13 -2.72
C ALA A 70 27.11 -8.64 -2.43
N LEU A 71 27.52 -8.97 -1.20
CA LEU A 71 27.72 -10.33 -0.68
C LEU A 71 26.64 -10.73 0.33
N THR A 72 25.62 -9.91 0.55
CA THR A 72 24.41 -10.45 1.15
C THR A 72 23.85 -11.37 0.09
N GLU A 73 24.02 -12.68 0.30
CA GLU A 73 23.12 -13.66 -0.32
C GLU A 73 21.73 -13.05 -0.22
N ASP A 74 20.96 -13.04 -1.31
CA ASP A 74 19.54 -12.78 -1.19
C ASP A 74 19.05 -13.82 -0.20
N SER A 75 19.02 -13.48 1.10
CA SER A 75 18.36 -14.21 2.16
C SER A 75 16.98 -14.36 1.58
N THR A 76 16.70 -15.57 1.14
CA THR A 76 15.84 -15.80 0.02
C THR A 76 14.51 -15.15 0.30
N GLN A 77 13.83 -14.66 -0.73
CA GLN A 77 12.45 -14.23 -0.59
C GLN A 77 11.58 -15.33 0.08
N ASP A 78 12.08 -16.57 0.15
CA ASP A 78 11.59 -17.71 0.92
C ASP A 78 11.32 -17.43 2.40
N GLU A 79 12.12 -16.63 3.13
CA GLU A 79 11.87 -16.41 4.57
C GLU A 79 10.70 -15.44 4.86
N PHE A 80 10.20 -14.72 3.86
CA PHE A 80 9.06 -13.83 4.08
C PHE A 80 7.76 -14.61 4.24
N TYR A 81 7.61 -15.70 3.48
CA TYR A 81 6.42 -16.56 3.48
C TYR A 81 6.58 -17.78 4.39
N ASP A 82 7.49 -17.72 5.36
CA ASP A 82 7.58 -18.73 6.40
C ASP A 82 6.30 -18.75 7.25
N VAL A 83 5.86 -19.94 7.64
CA VAL A 83 4.53 -20.17 8.24
C VAL A 83 4.42 -19.45 9.58
N ASP A 84 5.45 -19.51 10.43
CA ASP A 84 5.45 -18.85 11.75
C ASP A 84 5.39 -17.32 11.62
N ARG A 85 6.07 -16.79 10.61
CA ARG A 85 6.06 -15.35 10.31
C ARG A 85 4.72 -14.89 9.76
N LEU A 86 4.10 -15.68 8.88
CA LEU A 86 2.77 -15.43 8.34
C LEU A 86 1.69 -15.48 9.42
N LEU A 87 1.77 -16.46 10.33
CA LEU A 87 0.90 -16.55 11.50
C LEU A 87 0.96 -15.28 12.35
N TRP A 88 2.18 -14.83 12.67
CA TRP A 88 2.36 -13.60 13.43
C TRP A 88 1.80 -12.37 12.71
N LEU A 89 1.99 -12.30 11.39
CA LEU A 89 1.48 -11.23 10.53
C LEU A 89 -0.05 -11.21 10.51
N PHE A 90 -0.70 -12.36 10.39
CA PHE A 90 -2.16 -12.47 10.36
C PHE A 90 -2.81 -12.08 11.68
N ILE A 91 -2.16 -12.39 12.81
CA ILE A 91 -2.64 -11.97 14.14
C ILE A 91 -2.50 -10.45 14.29
N ARG A 92 -1.36 -9.89 13.88
CA ARG A 92 -1.07 -8.45 14.05
C ARG A 92 -1.84 -7.56 13.08
N GLN A 93 -2.04 -8.04 11.85
CA GLN A 93 -2.65 -7.31 10.75
C GLN A 93 -3.58 -8.23 9.93
N PRO A 94 -4.80 -8.50 10.43
CA PRO A 94 -5.68 -9.48 9.81
C PRO A 94 -6.22 -9.06 8.44
N GLY A 95 -6.18 -7.75 8.12
CA GLY A 95 -6.55 -7.22 6.80
C GLY A 95 -5.44 -7.28 5.75
N GLN A 96 -4.19 -7.53 6.15
CA GLN A 96 -3.07 -7.59 5.21
C GLN A 96 -3.17 -8.69 4.15
N PRO A 97 -3.65 -9.92 4.45
CA PRO A 97 -3.79 -10.98 3.45
C PRO A 97 -4.97 -10.81 2.49
N LEU A 98 -5.74 -9.72 2.55
CA LEU A 98 -6.83 -9.49 1.60
C LEU A 98 -6.28 -9.35 0.17
N SER A 99 -6.97 -9.96 -0.80
CA SER A 99 -6.56 -10.08 -2.21
C SER A 99 -5.28 -10.87 -2.45
N TRP A 100 -4.79 -11.64 -1.46
CA TRP A 100 -3.66 -12.54 -1.67
C TRP A 100 -4.12 -13.81 -2.37
N LYS A 101 -3.25 -14.36 -3.23
CA LYS A 101 -3.45 -15.65 -3.87
C LYS A 101 -2.93 -16.77 -2.98
N ILE A 102 -3.69 -17.85 -2.88
CA ILE A 102 -3.32 -19.05 -2.14
C ILE A 102 -3.43 -20.27 -3.04
N VAL A 103 -2.74 -21.36 -2.67
CA VAL A 103 -2.91 -22.65 -3.31
C VAL A 103 -3.46 -23.65 -2.30
N GLU A 104 -4.47 -24.38 -2.73
CA GLU A 104 -4.99 -25.54 -2.01
C GLU A 104 -4.74 -26.80 -2.86
N GLU A 105 -4.12 -27.79 -2.24
CA GLU A 105 -3.94 -29.12 -2.81
C GLU A 105 -5.18 -29.97 -2.49
N GLN A 106 -5.83 -30.50 -3.52
CA GLN A 106 -6.97 -31.43 -3.38
C GLN A 106 -6.69 -32.73 -4.12
N SER A 107 -6.96 -33.85 -3.46
CA SER A 107 -6.95 -35.19 -4.05
C SER A 107 -8.28 -35.46 -4.76
N LEU A 108 -8.26 -35.85 -6.03
CA LEU A 108 -9.48 -36.26 -6.73
C LEU A 108 -9.81 -37.73 -6.44
N GLY A 109 -10.76 -37.95 -5.53
CA GLY A 109 -11.41 -39.25 -5.33
C GLY A 109 -10.62 -40.27 -4.52
N ASP A 110 -11.34 -41.30 -4.07
CA ASP A 110 -10.90 -42.36 -3.17
C ASP A 110 -9.85 -43.28 -3.85
N GLY A 111 -8.61 -42.83 -3.94
CA GLY A 111 -7.46 -43.66 -4.33
C GLY A 111 -6.70 -43.27 -5.60
N SER A 112 -6.89 -42.07 -6.16
CA SER A 112 -5.95 -41.55 -7.17
C SER A 112 -4.81 -40.78 -6.49
N GLU A 113 -3.56 -41.00 -6.93
CA GLU A 113 -2.39 -40.23 -6.48
C GLU A 113 -2.29 -38.84 -7.14
N GLU A 114 -3.30 -38.47 -7.93
CA GLU A 114 -3.32 -37.21 -8.66
C GLU A 114 -3.72 -36.06 -7.73
N ARG A 115 -2.70 -35.29 -7.33
CA ARG A 115 -2.83 -34.07 -6.52
C ARG A 115 -3.00 -32.87 -7.43
N ASN A 116 -4.15 -32.22 -7.36
CA ASN A 116 -4.43 -31.02 -8.12
C ASN A 116 -4.29 -29.78 -7.24
N ASN A 117 -3.60 -28.77 -7.77
CA ASN A 117 -3.39 -27.49 -7.11
C ASN A 117 -4.40 -26.47 -7.63
N PHE A 118 -5.28 -26.00 -6.74
CA PHE A 118 -6.28 -24.98 -7.05
C PHE A 118 -5.83 -23.62 -6.52
N ILE A 119 -5.86 -22.61 -7.38
CA ILE A 119 -5.54 -21.23 -7.00
C ILE A 119 -6.80 -20.55 -6.49
N GLY A 120 -6.75 -20.05 -5.26
CA GLY A 120 -7.79 -19.25 -4.63
C GLY A 120 -7.31 -17.82 -4.34
N GLU A 121 -8.25 -16.92 -4.10
CA GLU A 121 -8.00 -15.54 -3.69
C GLU A 121 -8.70 -15.25 -2.37
N VAL A 122 -8.00 -14.60 -1.43
CA VAL A 122 -8.60 -14.16 -0.15
C VAL A 122 -9.50 -12.95 -0.41
N VAL A 123 -10.81 -13.13 -0.26
CA VAL A 123 -11.82 -12.09 -0.56
C VAL A 123 -12.40 -11.46 0.70
N GLY A 124 -12.40 -12.19 1.83
CA GLY A 124 -13.06 -11.75 3.05
C GLY A 124 -12.27 -12.05 4.32
N LEU A 125 -12.58 -11.26 5.35
CA LEU A 125 -12.16 -11.48 6.73
C LEU A 125 -13.41 -11.47 7.61
N ARG A 126 -13.54 -12.47 8.46
CA ARG A 126 -14.62 -12.61 9.44
C ARG A 126 -14.03 -12.87 10.82
N LEU A 127 -14.67 -12.34 11.85
CA LEU A 127 -14.43 -12.72 13.23
C LEU A 127 -15.56 -13.68 13.66
N SER A 128 -15.22 -14.90 14.04
CA SER A 128 -16.17 -15.90 14.52
C SER A 128 -15.63 -16.52 15.81
N ASP A 129 -16.42 -16.47 16.88
CA ASP A 129 -16.05 -16.99 18.21
C ASP A 129 -14.70 -16.46 18.75
N GLY A 130 -14.36 -15.22 18.41
CA GLY A 130 -13.09 -14.59 18.79
C GLY A 130 -11.89 -14.98 17.93
N VAL A 131 -12.09 -15.83 16.92
CA VAL A 131 -11.06 -16.26 15.97
C VAL A 131 -11.26 -15.58 14.62
N HIS A 132 -10.18 -15.03 14.07
CA HIS A 132 -10.18 -14.48 12.71
C HIS A 132 -10.19 -15.62 11.69
N LYS A 133 -11.14 -15.57 10.77
CA LYS A 133 -11.29 -16.51 9.65
C LYS A 133 -11.25 -15.73 8.34
N TRP A 134 -10.52 -16.26 7.37
CA TRP A 134 -10.36 -15.67 6.04
C TRP A 134 -11.17 -16.45 5.03
N SER A 135 -12.05 -15.77 4.31
CA SER A 135 -12.86 -16.38 3.26
C SER A 135 -12.13 -16.29 1.92
N VAL A 136 -11.86 -17.45 1.33
CA VAL A 136 -11.15 -17.59 0.07
C VAL A 136 -12.13 -18.02 -1.02
N ARG A 137 -12.06 -17.35 -2.16
CA ARG A 137 -12.82 -17.68 -3.37
C ARG A 137 -11.93 -18.46 -4.34
N PHE A 138 -12.38 -19.64 -4.71
CA PHE A 138 -11.75 -20.44 -5.77
C PHE A 138 -12.44 -20.23 -7.11
N GLY A 139 -11.85 -20.77 -8.19
CA GLY A 139 -12.39 -20.69 -9.55
C GLY A 139 -13.84 -21.18 -9.67
N ASP A 140 -14.25 -22.12 -8.83
CA ASP A 140 -15.61 -22.69 -8.78
C ASP A 140 -16.65 -21.73 -8.18
N GLY A 141 -16.23 -20.54 -7.72
CA GLY A 141 -17.11 -19.53 -7.12
C GLY A 141 -17.52 -19.83 -5.66
N ILE A 142 -17.13 -20.99 -5.14
CA ILE A 142 -17.38 -21.39 -3.75
C ILE A 142 -16.41 -20.64 -2.82
N LEU A 143 -16.96 -20.12 -1.72
CA LEU A 143 -16.20 -19.53 -0.64
C LEU A 143 -15.87 -20.58 0.41
N ARG A 144 -14.60 -20.67 0.81
CA ARG A 144 -14.12 -21.53 1.89
C ARG A 144 -13.45 -20.68 2.96
N ASP A 145 -13.76 -20.96 4.23
CA ASP A 145 -13.19 -20.24 5.36
C ASP A 145 -11.93 -20.95 5.86
N TYR A 146 -10.84 -20.18 6.03
CA TYR A 146 -9.55 -20.64 6.52
C TYR A 146 -9.23 -19.99 7.85
N GLU A 147 -8.64 -20.77 8.76
CA GLU A 147 -7.99 -20.25 9.95
C GLU A 147 -6.57 -19.77 9.63
N ALA A 148 -5.95 -19.03 10.56
CA ALA A 148 -4.66 -18.38 10.34
C ALA A 148 -3.56 -19.37 9.88
N GLU A 149 -3.49 -20.53 10.51
CA GLU A 149 -2.47 -21.54 10.22
C GLU A 149 -2.68 -22.22 8.87
N GLN A 150 -3.95 -22.53 8.55
CA GLN A 150 -4.32 -23.12 7.26
C GLN A 150 -4.03 -22.14 6.12
N LEU A 151 -4.37 -20.86 6.31
CA LEU A 151 -4.07 -19.80 5.37
C LEU A 151 -2.56 -19.63 5.18
N ALA A 152 -1.78 -19.66 6.27
CA ALA A 152 -0.34 -19.48 6.23
C ALA A 152 0.35 -20.58 5.41
N ARG A 153 -0.07 -21.84 5.61
CA ARG A 153 0.40 -22.97 4.78
C ARG A 153 0.03 -22.81 3.31
N ALA A 154 -1.20 -22.40 3.02
CA ALA A 154 -1.67 -22.24 1.64
C ALA A 154 -0.95 -21.10 0.90
N VAL A 155 -0.62 -20.02 1.61
CA VAL A 155 0.22 -18.92 1.10
C VAL A 155 1.66 -19.37 0.88
N ASN A 156 2.24 -20.09 1.86
CA ASN A 156 3.59 -20.63 1.75
C ASN A 156 3.70 -21.61 0.55
N MET A 157 2.69 -22.44 0.34
CA MET A 157 2.60 -23.33 -0.83
C MET A 157 2.52 -22.54 -2.14
N ALA A 158 1.70 -21.49 -2.21
CA ALA A 158 1.64 -20.61 -3.38
C ALA A 158 3.02 -19.99 -3.69
N HIS A 159 3.75 -19.56 -2.65
CA HIS A 159 5.10 -19.07 -2.80
C HIS A 159 6.08 -20.14 -3.30
N HIS A 160 6.05 -21.36 -2.74
CA HIS A 160 6.89 -22.47 -3.19
C HIS A 160 6.62 -22.88 -4.65
N LEU A 161 5.38 -22.75 -5.11
CA LEU A 161 4.99 -22.96 -6.51
C LEU A 161 5.28 -21.73 -7.41
N GLN A 162 6.00 -20.73 -6.90
CA GLN A 162 6.35 -19.49 -7.60
C GLN A 162 5.14 -18.70 -8.11
N ILE A 163 3.97 -18.88 -7.49
CA ILE A 163 2.80 -18.07 -7.75
C ILE A 163 2.95 -16.74 -7.03
N ARG A 164 2.70 -15.65 -7.76
CA ARG A 164 2.71 -14.30 -7.18
C ARG A 164 1.55 -14.16 -6.18
N VAL A 165 1.88 -14.20 -4.89
CA VAL A 165 0.94 -14.13 -3.76
C VAL A 165 0.28 -12.76 -3.66
N SER A 166 1.05 -11.67 -3.76
CA SER A 166 0.55 -10.29 -3.64
C SER A 166 0.45 -9.59 -5.01
N ASN A 167 -0.64 -8.85 -5.21
CA ASN A 167 -0.82 -7.99 -6.40
C ASN A 167 0.18 -6.82 -6.41
#